data_AF-A0A538QH45-F1
#
_entry.id   AF-A0A538QH45-F1
#
_cell.length_a   1.000
_cell.length_b   1.000
_cell.length_c   1.000
_cell.angle_alpha   90.00
_cell.angle_beta   90.00
_cell.angle_gamma   90.00
#
_symmetry.space_group_name_H-M   'P 1'
#
loop_
_entity.id
_entity.type
_entity.pdbx_description
1 polymer ?
#
loop_
_entity_poly.entity_id
_entity_poly.type
_entity_poly.pdbx_seq_one_letter_code
_entity_poly.pdbx_strand_id
1 'polypeptide(L)'
;MAVSLATSTALAAGLTERLQTERMTVVQVDRSGSRFLCAEHRRWVRVPEADAATLAVGDIVSVERRGGEVSRVRVVRTAADELASPER
;
A
#
# COMPACT_ATOMS: atom_id res chain seq x y z
N MET A 1 -42.70 -18.53 0.22
CA MET A 1 -41.94 -17.59 1.07
C MET A 1 -40.48 -17.73 0.71
N ALA A 2 -39.94 -16.84 -0.12
CA ALA A 2 -38.51 -16.84 -0.48
C ALA A 2 -37.79 -15.93 0.52
N VAL A 3 -36.94 -16.51 1.37
CA VAL A 3 -36.15 -15.78 2.37
C VAL A 3 -34.93 -15.18 1.67
N SER A 4 -34.78 -13.86 1.78
CA SER A 4 -33.74 -13.05 1.16
C SER A 4 -32.32 -13.47 1.60
N LEU A 5 -31.50 -13.96 0.67
CA LEU A 5 -30.06 -14.27 0.87
C LEU A 5 -29.14 -13.08 0.56
N ALA A 6 -29.52 -11.87 0.94
CA ALA A 6 -28.78 -10.65 0.58
C ALA A 6 -28.08 -10.00 1.78
N THR A 7 -27.18 -10.71 2.48
CA THR A 7 -26.37 -10.08 3.55
C THR A 7 -24.90 -10.52 3.63
N SER A 8 -24.43 -11.49 2.84
CA SER A 8 -23.07 -12.03 3.03
C SER A 8 -21.96 -11.42 2.17
N THR A 9 -22.26 -10.49 1.24
CA THR A 9 -21.23 -9.93 0.34
C THR A 9 -20.53 -8.69 0.91
N ALA A 10 -21.19 -7.91 1.77
CA ALA A 10 -20.62 -6.66 2.30
C ALA A 10 -19.47 -6.87 3.31
N LEU A 11 -19.49 -7.97 4.07
CA LEU A 11 -18.47 -8.24 5.10
C LEU A 11 -17.20 -8.89 4.54
N ALA A 12 -17.31 -9.68 3.47
CA ALA A 12 -16.16 -10.33 2.82
C ALA A 12 -15.34 -9.35 1.97
N ALA A 13 -15.98 -8.35 1.37
CA ALA A 13 -15.29 -7.24 0.71
C ALA A 13 -14.45 -6.45 1.72
N GLY A 14 -15.05 -6.05 2.85
CA GLY A 14 -14.36 -5.29 3.90
C GLY A 14 -13.23 -6.07 4.60
N LEU A 15 -13.37 -7.39 4.79
CA LEU A 15 -12.30 -8.23 5.35
C LEU A 15 -11.17 -8.48 4.35
N THR A 16 -11.47 -8.61 3.06
CA THR A 16 -10.44 -8.69 2.01
C THR A 16 -9.71 -7.36 1.85
N GLU A 17 -10.42 -6.22 1.93
CA GLU A 17 -9.81 -4.88 1.99
C GLU A 17 -8.96 -4.67 3.25
N ARG A 18 -9.31 -5.32 4.37
CA ARG A 18 -8.53 -5.26 5.62
C ARG A 18 -7.32 -6.20 5.63
N LEU A 19 -7.44 -7.36 4.97
CA LEU A 19 -6.37 -8.36 4.86
C LEU A 19 -5.39 -8.02 3.72
N GLN A 20 -5.86 -7.29 2.70
CA GLN A 20 -5.03 -6.69 1.67
C GLN A 20 -4.64 -5.27 2.06
N THR A 21 -3.92 -5.16 3.18
CA THR A 21 -2.92 -4.09 3.27
C THR A 21 -1.86 -4.41 2.20
N GLU A 22 -2.20 -4.10 0.96
CA GLU A 22 -1.50 -4.59 -0.22
C GLU A 22 -0.07 -4.04 -0.17
N ARG A 23 0.89 -4.96 -0.13
CA ARG A 23 2.30 -4.60 -0.15
C ARG A 23 2.59 -4.05 -1.54
N MET A 24 3.11 -2.83 -1.59
CA MET A 24 3.43 -2.13 -2.82
C MET A 24 4.92 -1.93 -2.92
N THR A 25 5.47 -2.16 -4.10
CA THR A 25 6.87 -1.95 -4.40
C THR A 25 7.03 -0.57 -5.01
N VAL A 26 7.81 0.28 -4.35
CA VAL A 26 8.07 1.65 -4.81
C VAL A 26 9.01 1.60 -6.01
N VAL A 27 8.57 2.06 -7.18
CA VAL A 27 9.42 2.12 -8.39
C VAL A 27 9.92 3.53 -8.67
N GLN A 28 9.23 4.55 -8.19
CA GLN A 28 9.64 5.95 -8.32
C GLN A 28 9.06 6.79 -7.16
N VAL A 29 9.79 7.83 -6.74
CA VAL A 29 9.35 8.77 -5.71
C VAL A 29 9.38 10.19 -6.26
N ASP A 30 8.26 10.90 -6.14
CA ASP A 30 8.14 12.33 -6.41
C ASP A 30 7.90 13.04 -5.07
N ARG A 31 8.99 13.54 -4.48
CA ARG A 31 8.98 14.19 -3.17
C ARG A 31 8.27 15.54 -3.21
N SER A 32 8.43 16.30 -4.29
CA SER A 32 7.78 17.60 -4.47
C SER A 32 6.26 17.47 -4.60
N GLY A 33 5.79 16.37 -5.20
CA GLY A 33 4.37 16.05 -5.34
C GLY A 33 3.78 15.18 -4.22
N SER A 34 4.55 14.84 -3.19
CA SER A 34 4.20 13.93 -2.10
C SER A 34 3.52 12.64 -2.58
N ARG A 35 4.17 11.93 -3.49
CA ARG A 35 3.62 10.71 -4.11
C ARG A 35 4.71 9.74 -4.53
N PHE A 36 4.34 8.47 -4.64
CA PHE A 36 5.21 7.43 -5.19
C PHE A 36 4.46 6.61 -6.26
N LEU A 37 5.20 6.02 -7.18
CA LEU A 37 4.67 5.10 -8.18
C LEU A 37 4.88 3.67 -7.66
N CYS A 38 3.82 2.86 -7.67
CA CYS A 38 3.92 1.44 -7.32
C CYS A 38 3.97 0.54 -8.55
N ALA A 39 4.68 -0.59 -8.43
CA ALA A 39 4.79 -1.59 -9.49
C ALA A 39 3.46 -2.31 -9.76
N GLU A 40 2.73 -2.62 -8.70
CA GLU A 40 1.57 -3.52 -8.68
C GLU A 40 0.39 -2.92 -9.43
N HIS A 41 0.13 -1.62 -9.23
CA HIS A 41 -0.98 -0.92 -9.87
C HIS A 41 -0.54 0.03 -10.97
N ARG A 42 0.78 0.21 -11.16
CA ARG A 42 1.37 1.16 -12.12
C ARG A 42 0.75 2.56 -12.01
N ARG A 43 0.45 2.96 -10.77
CA ARG A 43 -0.26 4.22 -10.47
C ARG A 43 0.49 5.01 -9.42
N TRP A 44 0.44 6.33 -9.57
CA TRP A 44 0.89 7.27 -8.54
C TRP A 44 -0.06 7.24 -7.33
N VAL A 45 0.50 6.97 -6.16
CA VAL A 45 -0.17 6.99 -4.86
C VAL A 45 0.28 8.24 -4.12
N ARG A 46 -0.67 9.11 -3.77
CA ARG A 46 -0.42 10.29 -2.94
C ARG A 46 -0.29 9.86 -1.48
N VAL A 47 0.66 10.45 -0.78
CA VAL A 47 1.00 10.12 0.60
C VAL A 47 1.30 11.39 1.39
N PRO A 48 1.31 11.34 2.74
CA PRO A 48 1.83 12.45 3.54
C PRO A 48 3.25 12.83 3.13
N GLU A 49 3.57 14.12 3.15
CA GLU A 49 4.90 14.63 2.76
C GLU A 49 6.03 14.01 3.58
N ALA A 50 5.83 13.88 4.90
CA ALA A 50 6.78 13.23 5.80
C ALA A 50 7.07 11.79 5.39
N ASP A 51 6.05 11.05 4.93
CA ASP A 51 6.20 9.68 4.46
C ASP A 51 6.99 9.66 3.15
N ALA A 52 6.61 10.50 2.17
CA ALA A 52 7.31 10.61 0.87
C ALA A 52 8.80 10.95 1.02
N ALA A 53 9.17 11.77 2.02
CA ALA A 53 10.55 12.15 2.28
C ALA A 53 11.43 10.93 2.65
N THR A 54 10.85 9.91 3.28
CA THR A 54 11.56 8.72 3.76
C THR A 54 11.59 7.55 2.79
N LEU A 55 10.75 7.57 1.75
CA LEU A 55 10.66 6.47 0.79
C LEU A 55 11.85 6.45 -0.17
N ALA A 56 12.30 5.23 -0.46
CA ALA A 56 13.28 4.92 -1.49
C ALA A 56 12.69 4.01 -2.57
N VAL A 57 13.29 4.04 -3.77
CA VAL A 57 12.97 3.08 -4.82
C VAL A 57 13.42 1.69 -4.38
N GLY A 58 12.56 0.70 -4.57
CA GLY A 58 12.73 -0.68 -4.13
C GLY A 58 12.10 -0.97 -2.77
N ASP A 59 11.66 0.04 -2.01
CA ASP A 59 10.97 -0.20 -0.75
C ASP A 59 9.66 -0.96 -0.97
N ILE A 60 9.41 -1.94 -0.11
CA ILE A 60 8.12 -2.63 -0.03
C ILE A 60 7.34 -1.97 1.10
N VAL A 61 6.26 -1.28 0.74
CA VAL A 61 5.45 -0.50 1.66
C VAL A 61 4.05 -1.05 1.78
N SER A 62 3.38 -0.72 2.87
CA SER A 62 1.97 -1.01 3.09
C SER A 62 1.26 0.31 3.37
N VAL A 63 0.15 0.56 2.70
CA VAL A 63 -0.55 1.84 2.76
C VAL A 63 -1.81 1.71 3.61
N GLU A 64 -1.89 2.47 4.70
CA GLU A 64 -3.10 2.55 5.51
C GLU A 64 -4.01 3.65 4.94
N ARG A 65 -5.27 3.30 4.65
CA ARG A 65 -6.28 4.24 4.15
C ARG A 65 -7.35 4.49 5.20
N ARG A 66 -7.72 5.75 5.41
CA ARG A 66 -8.82 6.16 6.29
C ARG A 66 -9.78 7.05 5.49
N GLY A 67 -11.03 6.64 5.37
CA GLY A 67 -12.02 7.38 4.59
C GLY A 67 -11.75 7.45 3.08
N GLY A 68 -11.01 6.47 2.52
CA GLY A 68 -10.66 6.41 1.10
C GLY A 68 -9.37 7.14 0.71
N GLU A 69 -8.79 7.92 1.63
CA GLU A 69 -7.50 8.60 1.45
C GLU A 69 -6.38 7.85 2.18
N VAL A 70 -5.15 7.98 1.66
CA VAL A 70 -3.95 7.45 2.32
C VAL A 70 -3.65 8.27 3.57
N SER A 71 -3.75 7.62 4.73
CA SER A 71 -3.49 8.26 6.02
C SER A 71 -2.04 8.07 6.48
N ARG A 72 -1.39 6.97 6.09
CA ARG A 72 -0.02 6.64 6.49
C ARG A 72 0.60 5.61 5.55
N VAL A 73 1.89 5.73 5.32
CA VAL A 73 2.71 4.69 4.70
C VAL A 73 3.57 4.01 5.76
N ARG A 74 3.59 2.68 5.77
CA ARG A 74 4.52 1.90 6.59
C ARG A 74 5.46 1.14 5.68
N VAL A 75 6.77 1.35 5.85
CA VAL A 75 7.78 0.54 5.17
C VAL A 75 7.81 -0.83 5.83
N VAL A 76 7.55 -1.87 5.04
CA VAL A 76 7.55 -3.28 5.48
C VAL A 76 8.94 -3.89 5.28
N ARG A 77 9.61 -3.51 4.19
CA ARG A 77 11.01 -3.86 3.92
C ARG A 77 11.65 -2.73 3.14
N THR A 78 12.86 -2.37 3.50
CA THR A 78 13.62 -1.33 2.79
C THR A 78 14.41 -1.93 1.65
N ALA A 79 14.64 -1.16 0.59
CA ALA A 79 15.54 -1.57 -0.50
C ALA A 79 16.96 -1.89 -0.01
N ALA A 80 17.40 -1.25 1.06
CA ALA A 80 18.70 -1.51 1.70
C ALA A 80 18.78 -2.92 2.33
N ASP A 81 17.65 -3.47 2.79
CA ASP A 81 17.57 -4.81 3.38
C ASP A 81 17.67 -5.92 2.32
N GLU A 82 17.15 -5.66 1.12
CA GLU A 82 17.28 -6.56 -0.05
C GLU A 82 18.72 -6.62 -0.58
N LEU A 83 19.43 -5.47 -0.62
CA LEU A 83 20.83 -5.43 -1.05
C LEU A 83 21.79 -6.09 -0.04
N ALA A 84 21.40 -6.15 1.23
CA ALA A 84 22.21 -6.73 2.31
C ALA A 84 21.92 -8.21 2.58
N SER A 85 20.92 -8.80 1.91
CA SER A 85 20.57 -10.22 2.01
C SER A 85 21.12 -10.98 0.80
N PRO A 86 22.37 -11.50 0.84
CA PRO A 86 22.74 -12.52 -0.12
C PRO A 86 21.83 -13.73 0.12
N GLU A 87 21.17 -14.20 -0.94
CA GLU A 87 20.48 -15.49 -0.95
C GLU A 87 21.45 -16.54 -0.37
N ARG A 88 21.08 -17.14 0.77
CA ARG A 88 21.92 -18.09 1.49
C ARG A 88 21.39 -19.50 1.33
#